data_AF-A0A965QDA4-F1
#
_entry.id   AF-A0A965QDA4-F1
#
_cell.length_a   1.000
_cell.length_b   1.000
_cell.length_c   1.000
_cell.angle_alpha   90.00
_cell.angle_beta   90.00
_cell.angle_gamma   90.00
#
_symmetry.space_group_name_H-M   'P 1'
#
loop_
_entity.id
_entity.type
_entity.pdbx_description
1 polymer ?
#
loop_
_entity_poly.entity_id
_entity_poly.type
_entity_poly.pdbx_seq_one_letter_code
_entity_poly.pdbx_strand_id
1 'polypeptide(L)'
;MPAIAAAQENYEIQVYPSETTKKGTTVFELHSNFTGSGTTARTGSLLATNGAFHETLEITHGFSDIFEVGFYVFTSDRGADGYRFVGTHIRPRIRAPESWKLPVGLSLSTEFGPTNKAFDESELGVEFRPIIDQTIGKFYWSINPTIGWSVKGPEAGKGLDGMMFAPAVKLQWELN
;
A
#
# COMPACT_ATOMS: atom_id res chain seq x y z
N MET A 1 -23.17 -8.31 -14.78
CA MET A 1 -22.89 -6.97 -14.24
C MET A 1 -21.58 -7.07 -13.49
N PRO A 2 -20.56 -6.22 -13.73
CA PRO A 2 -19.35 -6.29 -12.93
C PRO A 2 -19.73 -5.93 -11.49
N ALA A 3 -19.34 -6.79 -10.55
CA ALA A 3 -19.52 -6.49 -9.13
C ALA A 3 -18.76 -5.20 -8.82
N ILE A 4 -19.39 -4.29 -8.08
CA ILE A 4 -18.64 -3.22 -7.43
C ILE A 4 -17.69 -3.92 -6.47
N ALA A 5 -16.38 -3.81 -6.70
CA ALA A 5 -15.38 -4.32 -5.79
C ALA A 5 -15.42 -3.46 -4.52
N ALA A 6 -16.20 -3.91 -3.53
CA ALA A 6 -16.20 -3.35 -2.18
C ALA A 6 -15.02 -3.97 -1.41
N ALA A 7 -13.80 -3.64 -1.82
CA ALA A 7 -12.59 -3.98 -1.10
C ALA A 7 -11.94 -2.67 -0.65
N GLN A 8 -12.11 -2.36 0.64
CA GLN A 8 -11.27 -1.37 1.30
C GLN A 8 -10.10 -2.14 1.90
N GLU A 9 -8.88 -1.77 1.51
CA GLU A 9 -7.67 -2.30 2.13
C GLU A 9 -7.61 -1.75 3.58
N ASN A 10 -7.14 -2.57 4.53
CA ASN A 10 -7.23 -2.29 5.96
C ASN A 10 -6.19 -1.25 6.44
N TYR A 11 -5.08 -1.09 5.73
CA TYR A 11 -3.87 -0.39 6.17
C TYR A 11 -3.35 0.68 5.18
N GLU A 12 -3.71 0.61 3.90
CA GLU A 12 -3.20 1.42 2.80
C GLU A 12 -4.33 1.95 1.92
N ILE A 13 -4.48 3.28 1.91
CA ILE A 13 -5.53 3.98 1.16
C ILE A 13 -4.92 4.89 0.07
N GLN A 14 -3.60 4.97 0.01
CA GLN A 14 -2.90 5.94 -0.83
C GLN A 14 -2.65 5.40 -2.25
N VAL A 15 -2.96 6.24 -3.24
CA VAL A 15 -2.45 6.08 -4.61
C VAL A 15 -1.24 6.98 -4.77
N TYR A 16 -0.08 6.38 -5.02
CA TYR A 16 1.18 7.12 -4.99
C TYR A 16 1.41 7.91 -6.29
N PRO A 17 1.90 9.16 -6.19
CA PRO A 17 2.54 9.83 -7.32
C PRO A 17 3.89 9.19 -7.63
N SER A 18 4.43 9.48 -8.82
CA SER A 18 5.76 9.00 -9.19
C SER A 18 6.89 9.70 -8.42
N GLU A 19 6.62 10.91 -7.91
CA GLU A 19 7.61 11.73 -7.22
C GLU A 19 8.08 11.09 -5.90
N THR A 20 9.40 11.04 -5.70
CA THR A 20 10.03 10.56 -4.48
C THR A 20 10.25 11.68 -3.47
N THR A 21 10.36 11.32 -2.21
CA THR A 21 10.76 12.22 -1.12
C THR A 21 12.10 12.86 -1.44
N LYS A 22 12.21 14.17 -1.15
CA LYS A 22 13.45 14.93 -1.37
C LYS A 22 14.64 14.28 -0.66
N LYS A 23 15.80 14.34 -1.30
CA LYS A 23 17.06 13.86 -0.73
C LYS A 23 17.33 14.48 0.65
N GLY A 24 17.63 13.61 1.63
CA GLY A 24 17.93 13.99 3.01
C GLY A 24 16.70 14.30 3.85
N THR A 25 15.49 14.21 3.30
CA THR A 25 14.24 14.44 4.04
C THR A 25 13.69 13.13 4.58
N THR A 26 13.24 13.19 5.84
CA THR A 26 12.44 12.11 6.45
C THR A 26 11.03 12.61 6.68
N VAL A 27 10.05 11.84 6.23
CA VAL A 27 8.62 12.10 6.40
C VAL A 27 8.05 11.06 7.35
N PHE A 28 7.15 11.50 8.23
CA PHE A 28 6.40 10.64 9.14
C PHE A 28 4.92 10.84 8.85
N GLU A 29 4.24 9.74 8.52
CA GLU A 29 2.81 9.71 8.21
C GLU A 29 2.11 8.71 9.14
N LEU A 30 0.93 9.08 9.62
CA LEU A 30 0.09 8.21 10.44
C LEU A 30 -1.25 8.04 9.73
N HIS A 31 -1.59 6.81 9.36
CA HIS A 31 -2.89 6.46 8.81
C HIS A 31 -3.73 5.79 9.88
N SER A 32 -4.96 6.26 10.06
CA SER A 32 -5.92 5.71 11.02
C SER A 32 -7.19 5.29 10.28
N ASN A 33 -7.49 3.99 10.27
CA ASN A 33 -8.61 3.41 9.54
C ASN A 33 -9.57 2.74 10.52
N PHE A 34 -10.87 3.05 10.43
CA PHE A 34 -11.89 2.45 11.28
C PHE A 34 -12.92 1.68 10.45
N THR A 35 -13.10 0.39 10.77
CA THR A 35 -14.08 -0.48 10.13
C THR A 35 -15.35 -0.53 10.97
N GLY A 36 -16.26 0.44 10.76
CA GLY A 36 -17.51 0.56 11.52
C GLY A 36 -18.47 -0.63 11.35
N SER A 37 -18.44 -1.28 10.19
CA SER A 37 -19.20 -2.51 9.91
C SER A 37 -18.30 -3.46 9.13
N GLY A 38 -18.02 -4.64 9.70
CA GLY A 38 -17.11 -5.62 9.11
C GLY A 38 -17.54 -7.05 9.41
N THR A 39 -16.62 -8.01 9.25
CA THR A 39 -16.89 -9.40 9.64
C THR A 39 -16.99 -9.50 11.15
N THR A 40 -17.99 -10.22 11.65
CA THR A 40 -18.21 -10.42 13.10
C THR A 40 -17.64 -11.73 13.60
N ALA A 41 -17.46 -12.71 12.70
CA ALA A 41 -16.82 -13.99 12.95
C ALA A 41 -15.44 -14.06 12.30
N ARG A 42 -14.58 -14.92 12.86
CA ARG A 42 -13.30 -15.26 12.24
C ARG A 42 -13.54 -16.05 10.94
N THR A 43 -12.64 -15.88 9.98
CA THR A 43 -12.62 -16.66 8.74
C THR A 43 -11.24 -17.29 8.60
N GLY A 44 -11.16 -18.61 8.75
CA GLY A 44 -9.86 -19.30 8.77
C GLY A 44 -8.98 -18.77 9.90
N SER A 45 -7.81 -18.25 9.54
CA SER A 45 -6.88 -17.62 10.50
C SER A 45 -7.23 -16.17 10.84
N LEU A 46 -8.03 -15.51 10.00
CA LEU A 46 -8.32 -14.08 10.06
C LEU A 46 -9.26 -13.73 11.21
N LEU A 47 -8.93 -12.63 11.90
CA LEU A 47 -9.82 -11.98 12.84
C LEU A 47 -11.03 -11.35 12.15
N ALA A 48 -12.09 -11.22 12.95
CA ALA A 48 -13.22 -10.39 12.61
C ALA A 48 -12.81 -8.90 12.56
N THR A 49 -13.28 -8.17 11.54
CA THR A 49 -12.92 -6.75 11.29
C THR A 49 -13.96 -5.75 11.81
N ASN A 50 -15.12 -6.22 12.28
CA ASN A 50 -16.16 -5.34 12.79
C ASN A 50 -15.68 -4.56 14.03
N GLY A 51 -15.71 -3.23 13.94
CA GLY A 51 -15.24 -2.32 14.98
C GLY A 51 -13.72 -2.27 15.12
N ALA A 52 -12.96 -2.81 14.16
CA ALA A 52 -11.51 -2.74 14.18
C ALA A 52 -11.03 -1.32 13.85
N PHE A 53 -10.04 -0.86 14.61
CA PHE A 53 -9.29 0.36 14.37
C PHE A 53 -7.87 -0.03 13.99
N HIS A 54 -7.40 0.37 12.82
CA HIS A 54 -6.08 0.08 12.30
C HIS A 54 -5.24 1.35 12.28
N GLU A 55 -4.00 1.25 12.74
CA GLU A 55 -3.03 2.34 12.62
C GLU A 55 -1.78 1.87 11.88
N THR A 56 -1.37 2.66 10.89
CA THR A 56 -0.14 2.48 10.15
C THR A 56 0.75 3.70 10.41
N LEU A 57 1.91 3.49 11.03
CA LEU A 57 2.99 4.48 11.01
C LEU A 57 3.86 4.22 9.79
N GLU A 58 3.94 5.18 8.88
CA GLU A 58 4.86 5.20 7.74
C GLU A 58 6.02 6.18 8.01
N ILE A 59 7.25 5.70 7.85
CA ILE A 59 8.47 6.51 7.93
C ILE A 59 9.17 6.40 6.59
N THR A 60 9.25 7.50 5.85
CA THR A 60 9.86 7.53 4.51
C THR A 60 11.09 8.43 4.49
N HIS A 61 12.22 7.91 4.00
CA HIS A 61 13.46 8.67 3.86
C HIS A 61 13.92 8.74 2.41
N GLY A 62 14.14 9.96 1.90
CA GLY A 62 14.73 10.20 0.58
C GLY A 62 16.26 10.12 0.62
N PHE A 63 16.85 9.12 -0.04
CA PHE A 63 18.31 8.92 -0.07
C PHE A 63 18.97 9.66 -1.25
N SER A 64 18.24 9.87 -2.34
CA SER A 64 18.68 10.63 -3.51
C SER A 64 17.50 11.29 -4.21
N ASP A 65 17.76 12.04 -5.29
CA ASP A 65 16.72 12.70 -6.08
C ASP A 65 15.78 11.73 -6.80
N ILE A 66 16.11 10.43 -6.81
CA ILE A 66 15.35 9.38 -7.48
C ILE A 66 15.06 8.15 -6.61
N PHE A 67 15.52 8.10 -5.36
CA PHE A 67 15.43 6.89 -4.53
C PHE A 67 15.08 7.21 -3.09
N GLU A 68 14.10 6.48 -2.56
CA GLU A 68 13.67 6.53 -1.17
C GLU A 68 13.40 5.13 -0.62
N VAL A 69 13.27 5.04 0.71
CA VAL A 69 12.77 3.85 1.39
C VAL A 69 11.72 4.26 2.41
N GLY A 70 10.55 3.63 2.34
CA GLY A 70 9.52 3.64 3.36
C GLY A 70 9.68 2.48 4.33
N PHE A 71 9.33 2.67 5.59
CA PHE A 71 9.19 1.63 6.60
C PHE A 71 7.84 1.78 7.29
N TYR A 72 7.14 0.66 7.43
CA TYR A 72 5.79 0.62 7.96
C TYR A 72 5.72 -0.17 9.25
N VAL A 73 4.91 0.31 10.18
CA VAL A 73 4.48 -0.42 11.39
C VAL A 73 2.96 -0.48 11.38
N PHE A 74 2.41 -1.68 11.32
CA PHE A 74 0.97 -1.91 11.30
C PHE A 74 0.49 -2.38 12.66
N THR A 75 -0.62 -1.82 13.11
CA THR A 75 -1.27 -2.18 14.37
C THR A 75 -2.78 -2.20 14.22
N SER A 76 -3.45 -2.93 15.10
CA SER A 76 -4.90 -3.02 15.12
C SER A 76 -5.40 -3.12 16.55
N ASP A 77 -6.43 -2.34 16.88
CA ASP A 77 -7.21 -2.47 18.10
C ASP A 77 -8.64 -2.89 17.76
N ARG A 78 -9.19 -3.81 18.55
CA ARG A 78 -10.56 -4.28 18.43
C ARG A 78 -11.16 -4.53 19.80
N GLY A 79 -11.37 -3.46 20.57
CA GLY A 79 -12.11 -3.48 21.84
C GLY A 79 -11.66 -4.61 22.78
N ALA A 80 -12.44 -5.69 22.86
CA ALA A 80 -12.16 -6.84 23.71
C ALA A 80 -10.84 -7.59 23.39
N ASP A 81 -10.30 -7.49 22.16
CA ASP A 81 -9.03 -8.13 21.78
C ASP A 81 -7.80 -7.26 22.09
N GLY A 82 -8.01 -5.99 22.44
CA GLY A 82 -6.97 -4.99 22.71
C GLY A 82 -6.09 -4.62 21.52
N TYR A 83 -5.11 -3.74 21.79
CA TYR A 83 -4.13 -3.28 20.81
C TYR A 83 -3.13 -4.38 20.46
N ARG A 84 -2.93 -4.62 19.16
CA ARG A 84 -2.06 -5.68 18.67
C ARG A 84 -1.15 -5.19 17.55
N PHE A 85 0.08 -5.68 17.61
CA PHE A 85 1.02 -5.56 16.50
C PHE A 85 0.62 -6.51 15.36
N VAL A 86 0.54 -5.96 14.16
CA VAL A 86 0.10 -6.68 12.96
C VAL A 86 1.31 -7.12 12.14
N GLY A 87 2.24 -6.21 11.87
CA GLY A 87 3.38 -6.49 10.99
C GLY A 87 4.21 -5.26 10.71
N THR A 88 5.26 -5.44 9.91
CA THR A 88 6.12 -4.35 9.43
C THR A 88 6.53 -4.62 8.01
N HIS A 89 6.46 -3.62 7.13
CA HIS A 89 6.96 -3.72 5.76
C HIS A 89 8.08 -2.71 5.50
N ILE A 90 8.90 -2.99 4.50
CA ILE A 90 9.86 -2.05 3.93
C ILE A 90 9.48 -1.82 2.46
N ARG A 91 9.62 -0.56 2.02
CA ARG A 91 9.23 -0.13 0.69
C ARG A 91 10.31 0.71 0.00
N PRO A 92 11.30 0.10 -0.65
CA PRO A 92 12.14 0.83 -1.60
C PRO A 92 11.30 1.34 -2.77
N ARG A 93 11.54 2.60 -3.16
CA ARG A 93 10.93 3.21 -4.35
C ARG A 93 11.98 3.96 -5.15
N ILE A 94 11.97 3.74 -6.47
CA ILE A 94 12.82 4.44 -7.44
C ILE A 94 11.98 5.11 -8.52
N ARG A 95 12.29 6.38 -8.83
CA ARG A 95 11.66 7.10 -9.94
C ARG A 95 12.59 7.28 -11.14
N ALA A 96 12.01 7.49 -12.32
CA ALA A 96 12.74 7.89 -13.51
C ALA A 96 13.37 9.29 -13.31
N PRO A 97 14.66 9.49 -13.63
CA PRO A 97 15.29 10.79 -13.52
C PRO A 97 14.68 11.84 -14.46
N GLU A 98 14.62 13.10 -14.01
CA GLU A 98 14.16 14.23 -14.82
C GLU A 98 14.98 14.42 -16.12
N SER A 99 16.25 14.00 -16.11
CA SER A 99 17.14 14.08 -17.28
C SER A 99 16.65 13.27 -18.48
N TRP A 100 15.75 12.30 -18.27
CA TRP A 100 15.15 11.51 -19.34
C TRP A 100 14.07 12.28 -20.11
N LYS A 101 13.58 13.41 -19.58
CA LYS A 101 12.60 14.30 -20.22
C LYS A 101 11.35 13.55 -20.73
N LEU A 102 10.87 12.61 -19.93
CA LEU A 102 9.67 11.85 -20.24
C LEU A 102 8.42 12.75 -20.18
N PRO A 103 7.39 12.48 -21.01
CA PRO A 103 6.15 13.25 -20.98
C PRO A 103 5.31 12.98 -19.71
N VAL A 104 5.57 11.87 -19.03
CA VAL A 104 4.90 11.40 -17.81
C VAL A 104 5.94 11.10 -16.74
N GLY A 105 5.53 11.15 -15.47
CA GLY A 105 6.32 10.62 -14.37
C GLY A 105 6.23 9.11 -14.33
N LEU A 106 7.35 8.45 -13.99
CA LEU A 106 7.45 7.00 -13.84
C LEU A 106 8.15 6.66 -12.54
N SER A 107 7.61 5.71 -11.81
CA SER A 107 8.25 5.14 -10.62
C SER A 107 7.93 3.66 -10.48
N LEU A 108 8.79 2.94 -9.76
CA LEU A 108 8.56 1.58 -9.30
C LEU A 108 8.76 1.54 -7.79
N SER A 109 7.69 1.21 -7.08
CA SER A 109 7.73 0.89 -5.67
C SER A 109 7.69 -0.63 -5.49
N THR A 110 8.44 -1.14 -4.54
CA THR A 110 8.36 -2.55 -4.13
C THR A 110 8.14 -2.59 -2.64
N GLU A 111 7.16 -3.33 -2.17
CA GLU A 111 6.86 -3.48 -0.75
C GLU A 111 6.94 -4.94 -0.35
N PHE A 112 7.53 -5.21 0.81
CA PHE A 112 7.57 -6.56 1.37
C PHE A 112 7.78 -6.52 2.87
N GLY A 113 7.27 -7.54 3.56
CA GLY A 113 7.54 -7.74 4.98
C GLY A 113 6.58 -8.70 5.64
N PRO A 114 6.87 -9.08 6.89
CA PRO A 114 6.03 -10.01 7.63
C PRO A 114 4.74 -9.37 8.12
N THR A 115 3.65 -10.13 8.01
CA THR A 115 2.36 -9.85 8.64
C THR A 115 1.90 -11.04 9.45
N ASN A 116 1.26 -10.77 10.59
CA ASN A 116 0.71 -11.80 11.45
C ASN A 116 -0.51 -12.45 10.78
N LYS A 117 -0.51 -13.79 10.71
CA LYS A 117 -1.57 -14.59 10.09
C LYS A 117 -2.99 -14.33 10.60
N ALA A 118 -3.12 -13.74 11.79
CA ALA A 118 -4.42 -13.34 12.32
C ALA A 118 -5.05 -12.15 11.58
N PHE A 119 -4.30 -11.48 10.70
CA PHE A 119 -4.71 -10.29 9.96
C PHE A 119 -4.57 -10.43 8.44
N ASP A 120 -3.61 -11.24 7.97
CA ASP A 120 -3.46 -11.60 6.56
C ASP A 120 -2.96 -13.04 6.46
N GLU A 121 -3.61 -13.89 5.65
CA GLU A 121 -3.18 -15.28 5.47
C GLU A 121 -1.84 -15.38 4.72
N SER A 122 -1.45 -14.33 3.97
CA SER A 122 -0.13 -14.16 3.39
C SER A 122 0.82 -13.53 4.42
N GLU A 123 1.44 -14.38 5.24
CA GLU A 123 2.38 -13.97 6.29
C GLU A 123 3.62 -13.22 5.79
N LEU A 124 4.00 -13.38 4.52
CA LEU A 124 5.04 -12.60 3.87
C LEU A 124 4.64 -12.38 2.43
N GLY A 125 4.31 -11.15 2.08
CA GLY A 125 4.02 -10.72 0.72
C GLY A 125 5.19 -9.99 0.07
N VAL A 126 5.19 -9.97 -1.25
CA VAL A 126 5.93 -8.99 -2.05
C VAL A 126 4.99 -8.35 -3.05
N GLU A 127 5.00 -7.03 -3.11
CA GLU A 127 4.24 -6.24 -4.07
C GLU A 127 5.17 -5.41 -4.94
N PHE A 128 4.86 -5.35 -6.22
CA PHE A 128 5.47 -4.43 -7.17
C PHE A 128 4.39 -3.47 -7.65
N ARG A 129 4.66 -2.18 -7.49
CA ARG A 129 3.75 -1.10 -7.85
C ARG A 129 4.44 -0.16 -8.84
N PRO A 130 4.30 -0.43 -10.15
CA PRO A 130 4.57 0.57 -11.16
C PRO A 130 3.66 1.77 -10.93
N ILE A 131 4.16 2.98 -11.18
CA ILE A 131 3.42 4.22 -11.02
C ILE A 131 3.64 5.05 -12.28
N ILE A 132 2.54 5.50 -12.88
CA ILE A 132 2.55 6.42 -14.01
C ILE A 132 1.63 7.57 -13.67
N ASP A 133 2.14 8.80 -13.72
CA ASP A 133 1.36 10.00 -13.42
C ASP A 133 1.70 11.18 -14.32
N GLN A 134 0.80 12.16 -14.32
CA GLN A 134 1.03 13.41 -15.04
C GLN A 134 0.10 14.50 -14.52
N THR A 135 0.59 15.74 -14.57
CA THR A 135 -0.25 16.95 -14.44
C THR A 135 -0.35 17.63 -15.81
N ILE A 136 -1.57 17.89 -16.27
CA ILE A 136 -1.87 18.64 -17.50
C ILE A 136 -2.77 19.82 -17.12
N GLY A 137 -2.19 21.03 -17.09
CA GLY A 137 -2.89 22.22 -16.60
C GLY A 137 -3.32 22.02 -15.14
N LYS A 138 -4.63 22.04 -14.88
CA LYS A 138 -5.23 21.85 -13.55
C LYS A 138 -5.60 20.40 -13.23
N PHE A 139 -5.41 19.49 -14.19
CA PHE A 139 -5.79 18.10 -14.05
C PHE A 139 -4.57 17.24 -13.75
N TYR A 140 -4.64 16.44 -12.68
CA TYR A 140 -3.66 15.42 -12.35
C TYR A 140 -4.31 14.04 -12.43
N TRP A 141 -3.57 13.08 -12.97
CA TRP A 141 -3.95 11.67 -12.96
C TRP A 141 -2.76 10.79 -12.57
N SER A 142 -3.05 9.63 -11.98
CA SER A 142 -2.08 8.58 -11.68
C SER A 142 -2.71 7.21 -11.74
N ILE A 143 -1.96 6.24 -12.23
CA ILE A 143 -2.31 4.81 -12.25
C ILE A 143 -1.22 3.99 -11.58
N ASN A 144 -1.61 3.02 -10.76
CA ASN A 144 -0.73 2.16 -9.99
C ASN A 144 -1.18 0.70 -10.21
N PRO A 145 -0.76 0.01 -11.28
CA PRO A 145 -1.13 -1.38 -11.54
C PRO A 145 -0.36 -2.36 -10.65
N THR A 146 -0.66 -2.37 -9.35
CA THR A 146 0.04 -3.20 -8.36
C THR A 146 -0.15 -4.69 -8.65
N ILE A 147 0.96 -5.43 -8.66
CA ILE A 147 0.98 -6.90 -8.73
C ILE A 147 1.71 -7.43 -7.50
N GLY A 148 1.29 -8.59 -6.99
CA GLY A 148 1.92 -9.15 -5.81
C GLY A 148 1.86 -10.66 -5.74
N TRP A 149 2.68 -11.22 -4.85
CA TRP A 149 2.74 -12.65 -4.54
C TRP A 149 2.89 -12.87 -3.05
N SER A 150 2.28 -13.96 -2.57
CA SER A 150 2.64 -14.53 -1.28
C SER A 150 3.96 -15.28 -1.41
N VAL A 151 4.93 -14.92 -0.59
CA VAL A 151 6.20 -15.65 -0.40
C VAL A 151 6.03 -16.70 0.69
N LYS A 152 5.20 -16.40 1.70
CA LYS A 152 4.81 -17.34 2.77
C LYS A 152 3.32 -17.19 3.05
N GLY A 153 2.59 -18.31 2.96
CA GLY A 153 1.14 -18.37 3.14
C GLY A 153 0.52 -19.45 2.24
N PRO A 154 -0.80 -19.64 2.28
CA PRO A 154 -1.51 -20.65 1.47
C PRO A 154 -1.33 -20.50 -0.05
N GLU A 155 -1.05 -19.28 -0.52
CA GLU A 155 -0.89 -18.96 -1.94
C GLU A 155 0.59 -18.99 -2.42
N ALA A 156 1.52 -19.29 -1.52
CA ALA A 156 2.94 -19.29 -1.85
C ALA A 156 3.31 -20.39 -2.86
N GLY A 157 4.16 -20.04 -3.83
CA GLY A 157 4.70 -20.99 -4.82
C GLY A 157 3.73 -21.39 -5.94
N LYS A 158 2.55 -20.76 -6.05
CA LYS A 158 1.56 -21.06 -7.10
C LYS A 158 1.81 -20.38 -8.46
N GLY A 159 2.95 -19.69 -8.63
CA GLY A 159 3.29 -19.02 -9.88
C GLY A 159 2.29 -17.93 -10.25
N LEU A 160 1.79 -17.95 -11.49
CA LEU A 160 0.79 -16.98 -11.97
C LEU A 160 -0.57 -17.14 -11.30
N ASP A 161 -0.93 -18.35 -10.85
CA ASP A 161 -2.22 -18.60 -10.19
C ASP A 161 -2.29 -17.98 -8.79
N GLY A 162 -1.13 -17.73 -8.16
CA GLY A 162 -1.01 -17.04 -6.88
C GLY A 162 -0.73 -15.54 -7.00
N MET A 163 -0.83 -14.97 -8.21
CA MET A 163 -0.59 -13.55 -8.44
C MET A 163 -1.82 -12.73 -8.02
N MET A 164 -1.61 -11.74 -7.16
CA MET A 164 -2.59 -10.71 -6.87
C MET A 164 -2.44 -9.56 -7.85
N PHE A 165 -3.56 -8.98 -8.29
CA PHE A 165 -3.60 -7.75 -9.07
C PHE A 165 -4.55 -6.74 -8.42
N ALA A 166 -4.02 -5.60 -7.99
CA ALA A 166 -4.72 -4.56 -7.24
C ALA A 166 -4.47 -3.19 -7.88
N PRO A 167 -5.11 -2.88 -9.02
CA PRO A 167 -4.90 -1.61 -9.70
C PRO A 167 -5.56 -0.45 -8.92
N ALA A 168 -4.84 0.66 -8.79
CA ALA A 168 -5.38 1.89 -8.22
C ALA A 168 -5.26 3.08 -9.18
N VAL A 169 -6.21 4.02 -9.07
CA VAL A 169 -6.27 5.23 -9.90
C VAL A 169 -6.56 6.44 -9.02
N LYS A 170 -5.85 7.53 -9.26
CA LYS A 170 -6.13 8.85 -8.66
C LYS A 170 -6.41 9.86 -9.75
N LEU A 171 -7.49 10.61 -9.59
CA LEU A 171 -7.84 11.77 -10.41
C LEU A 171 -7.97 12.98 -9.48
N GLN A 172 -7.37 14.09 -9.85
CA GLN A 172 -7.40 15.33 -9.08
C GLN A 172 -7.60 16.51 -10.02
N TRP A 173 -8.41 17.48 -9.59
CA TRP A 173 -8.61 18.74 -10.28
C TRP A 173 -8.34 19.89 -9.30
N GLU A 174 -7.45 20.80 -9.68
CA GLU A 174 -7.15 21.99 -8.89
C GLU A 174 -8.25 23.04 -9.04
N LEU A 175 -8.89 23.39 -7.92
CA LEU A 175 -9.85 24.50 -7.83
C LEU A 175 -9.08 25.76 -7.43
N ASN A 176 -9.44 26.89 -8.05
CA ASN A 176 -8.74 28.18 -7.94
C ASN A 176 -8.44 28.63 -6.51
#